data_AF-A0AB39UCU4-F1
#
_entry.id   AF-A0AB39UCU4-F1
#
_cell.length_a   1.000
_cell.length_b   1.000
_cell.length_c   1.000
_cell.angle_alpha   90.00
_cell.angle_beta   90.00
_cell.angle_gamma   90.00
#
_symmetry.space_group_name_H-M   'P 1'
#
loop_
_entity.id
_entity.type
_entity.pdbx_description
1 polymer ?
#
loop_
_entity_poly.entity_id
_entity_poly.type
_entity_poly.pdbx_seq_one_letter_code
_entity_poly.pdbx_strand_id
1 'polypeptide(L)'
;MTRRDAHRTARHSRRFFTSFRKPCEQRLLPIHPNAGDDSALQGNALDPPKPPLPQTALTACDPATPLDALWSIAHERPELRQWVIANTSATPELLEYIAQAGGPNVARCMRILLDSLGS
;
A
#
# COMPACT_ATOMS: atom_id res chain seq x y z
N MET A 1 22.63 30.39 39.30
CA MET A 1 23.38 29.92 38.11
C MET A 1 23.21 28.40 37.99
N THR A 2 22.21 27.90 37.25
CA THR A 2 22.28 27.36 35.87
C THR A 2 22.92 25.98 35.69
N ARG A 3 22.05 24.99 35.35
CA ARG A 3 22.17 23.95 34.29
C ARG A 3 23.20 22.82 34.54
N ARG A 4 23.01 21.55 34.17
CA ARG A 4 21.99 20.82 33.41
C ARG A 4 22.34 19.32 33.49
N ASP A 5 21.33 18.49 33.75
CA ASP A 5 21.32 17.08 33.35
C ASP A 5 21.42 16.94 31.83
N ALA A 6 22.17 15.94 31.37
CA ALA A 6 22.13 15.46 29.99
C ALA A 6 22.53 13.97 29.92
N HIS A 7 21.59 13.09 30.25
CA HIS A 7 21.64 11.70 29.82
C HIS A 7 21.41 11.64 28.30
N ARG A 8 22.49 11.35 27.57
CA ARG A 8 22.51 11.21 26.11
C ARG A 8 22.12 9.79 25.72
N THR A 9 20.83 9.55 25.53
CA THR A 9 20.33 8.26 25.02
C THR A 9 20.66 8.12 23.53
N ALA A 10 21.27 6.99 23.19
CA ALA A 10 21.70 6.60 21.85
C ALA A 10 20.53 6.54 20.86
N ARG A 11 20.62 7.31 19.76
CA ARG A 11 19.75 7.17 18.59
C ARG A 11 20.32 6.07 17.69
N HIS A 12 19.65 4.92 17.68
CA HIS A 12 19.91 3.83 16.75
C HIS A 12 19.30 4.21 15.38
N SER A 13 20.03 5.00 14.59
CA SER A 13 19.70 5.22 13.18
C SER A 13 20.17 4.02 12.37
N ARG A 14 19.28 3.07 12.10
CA ARG A 14 19.52 2.04 11.08
C ARG A 14 19.02 2.53 9.73
N ARG A 15 19.98 2.59 8.81
CA ARG A 15 19.86 2.88 7.38
C ARG A 15 19.17 1.72 6.65
N PHE A 16 18.83 1.99 5.39
CA PHE A 16 18.76 1.10 4.21
C PHE A 16 17.40 1.09 3.51
N PHE A 17 17.22 2.03 2.57
CA PHE A 17 16.28 1.89 1.45
C PHE A 17 16.92 2.49 0.20
N THR A 18 17.79 1.71 -0.45
CA THR A 18 18.25 1.99 -1.81
C THR A 18 18.43 0.67 -2.55
N SER A 19 17.34 0.11 -3.08
CA SER A 19 17.42 -0.80 -4.23
C SER A 19 16.04 -1.00 -4.84
N PHE A 20 15.62 -0.10 -5.72
CA PHE A 20 14.71 -0.39 -6.84
C PHE A 20 14.92 0.69 -7.92
N ARG A 21 16.10 0.70 -8.54
CA ARG A 21 16.24 1.16 -9.92
C ARG A 21 16.50 -0.07 -10.77
N LYS A 22 15.47 -0.58 -11.45
CA LYS A 22 15.67 -1.50 -12.56
C LYS A 22 16.22 -0.69 -13.74
N PRO A 23 17.35 -1.07 -14.35
CA PRO A 23 17.80 -0.46 -15.60
C PRO A 23 16.91 -0.93 -16.75
N CYS A 24 16.39 0.05 -17.49
CA CYS A 24 15.80 -0.15 -18.81
C CYS A 24 16.95 -0.40 -19.79
N GLU A 25 16.93 -1.49 -20.57
CA GLU A 25 17.61 -1.68 -21.89
C GLU A 25 17.25 -3.10 -22.39
N GLN A 26 16.23 -3.24 -23.24
CA GLN A 26 16.32 -3.32 -24.71
C GLN A 26 17.15 -4.49 -25.25
N ARG A 27 16.44 -5.53 -25.72
CA ARG A 27 16.90 -6.32 -26.86
C ARG A 27 15.68 -6.65 -27.74
N LEU A 28 15.55 -5.91 -28.84
CA LEU A 28 14.59 -6.14 -29.91
C LEU A 28 14.70 -7.60 -30.40
N LEU A 29 13.57 -8.30 -30.49
CA LEU A 29 13.43 -9.53 -31.27
C LEU A 29 12.61 -9.22 -32.54
N PRO A 30 12.96 -9.80 -33.70
CA PRO A 30 12.21 -9.61 -34.95
C PRO A 30 10.79 -10.18 -34.82
N ILE A 31 9.80 -9.38 -35.21
CA ILE A 31 8.40 -9.84 -35.31
C ILE A 31 8.27 -10.68 -36.59
N HIS A 32 8.02 -11.98 -36.43
CA HIS A 32 7.57 -12.84 -37.53
C HIS A 32 6.04 -12.72 -37.66
N PRO A 33 5.48 -12.47 -38.86
CA PRO A 33 4.03 -12.56 -39.05
C PRO A 33 3.64 -14.03 -39.15
N ASN A 34 3.02 -14.59 -38.11
CA ASN A 34 2.31 -15.86 -38.25
C ASN A 34 0.83 -15.58 -38.51
N ALA A 35 0.38 -16.06 -39.65
CA ALA A 35 -0.97 -15.99 -40.14
C ALA A 35 -1.81 -17.12 -39.52
N GLY A 36 -2.98 -16.75 -39.02
CA GLY A 36 -4.14 -17.64 -38.92
C GLY A 36 -4.29 -18.35 -37.59
N ASP A 37 -5.22 -17.86 -36.79
CA ASP A 37 -6.33 -18.69 -36.32
C ASP A 37 -7.49 -17.81 -35.83
N ASP A 38 -8.59 -17.92 -36.56
CA ASP A 38 -9.91 -17.42 -36.24
C ASP A 38 -10.47 -18.08 -34.98
N SER A 39 -11.29 -17.29 -34.27
CA SER A 39 -12.39 -17.75 -33.42
C SER A 39 -12.03 -18.42 -32.09
N ALA A 40 -11.88 -17.58 -31.05
CA ALA A 40 -12.37 -17.93 -29.72
C ALA A 40 -13.01 -16.70 -29.06
N LEU A 41 -14.33 -16.74 -29.06
CA LEU A 41 -15.28 -15.94 -28.30
C LEU A 41 -14.79 -15.58 -26.88
N GLN A 42 -14.61 -14.30 -26.57
CA GLN A 42 -14.98 -13.82 -25.23
C GLN A 42 -15.37 -12.35 -25.27
N GLY A 43 -16.69 -12.11 -25.30
CA GLY A 43 -17.26 -10.78 -25.16
C GLY A 43 -17.02 -10.21 -23.76
N ASN A 44 -16.67 -8.92 -23.71
CA ASN A 44 -17.43 -7.88 -22.99
C ASN A 44 -16.91 -6.47 -23.38
N ALA A 45 -16.79 -6.19 -24.68
CA ALA A 45 -16.05 -5.04 -25.19
C ALA A 45 -16.90 -3.76 -25.39
N LEU A 46 -17.94 -3.52 -24.60
CA LEU A 46 -18.76 -2.30 -24.70
C LEU A 46 -19.01 -1.56 -23.38
N ASP A 47 -18.51 -2.05 -22.24
CA ASP A 47 -18.62 -1.30 -20.99
C ASP A 47 -17.40 -0.38 -20.83
N PRO A 48 -17.61 0.93 -20.56
CA PRO A 48 -16.50 1.82 -20.24
C PRO A 48 -15.74 1.28 -19.03
N PRO A 49 -14.41 1.49 -18.94
CA PRO A 49 -13.64 1.04 -17.79
C PRO A 49 -14.30 1.58 -16.52
N LYS A 50 -14.59 0.67 -15.58
CA LYS A 50 -15.23 1.03 -14.32
C LYS A 50 -14.46 2.21 -13.71
N PRO A 51 -15.14 3.30 -13.33
CA PRO A 51 -14.45 4.49 -12.82
C PRO A 51 -13.52 4.12 -11.66
N PRO A 52 -12.37 4.78 -11.53
CA PRO A 52 -11.42 4.50 -10.45
C PRO A 52 -12.11 4.69 -9.11
N LEU A 53 -11.83 3.78 -8.18
CA LEU A 53 -12.45 3.79 -6.86
C LEU A 53 -12.08 5.08 -6.11
N PRO A 54 -13.04 5.72 -5.42
CA PRO A 54 -12.77 6.93 -4.68
C PRO A 54 -11.84 6.64 -3.51
N GLN A 55 -10.69 7.32 -3.42
CA GLN A 55 -9.75 7.16 -2.31
C GLN A 55 -10.19 8.03 -1.11
N THR A 56 -11.20 7.56 -0.38
CA THR A 56 -11.79 8.24 0.79
C THR A 56 -11.67 7.38 2.05
N ALA A 57 -11.91 7.98 3.22
CA ALA A 57 -11.92 7.24 4.49
C ALA A 57 -12.97 6.10 4.51
N LEU A 58 -14.15 6.31 3.93
CA LEU A 58 -15.19 5.29 3.84
C LEU A 58 -14.73 4.10 3.00
N THR A 59 -14.15 4.36 1.83
CA THR A 59 -13.57 3.31 0.98
C THR A 59 -12.43 2.58 1.68
N ALA A 60 -11.58 3.29 2.41
CA ALA A 60 -10.45 2.70 3.12
C ALA A 60 -10.89 1.76 4.24
N CYS A 61 -12.02 2.02 4.92
CA CYS A 61 -12.58 1.16 5.96
C CYS A 61 -13.53 0.06 5.44
N ASP A 62 -14.00 0.16 4.19
CA ASP A 62 -14.99 -0.76 3.63
C ASP A 62 -14.37 -2.17 3.41
N PRO A 63 -14.92 -3.24 4.02
CA PRO A 63 -14.41 -4.60 3.82
C PRO A 63 -14.58 -5.12 2.39
N ALA A 64 -15.46 -4.52 1.58
CA ALA A 64 -15.63 -4.87 0.17
C ALA A 64 -14.58 -4.23 -0.74
N THR A 65 -13.74 -3.33 -0.22
CA THR A 65 -12.67 -2.70 -1.01
C THR A 65 -11.61 -3.73 -1.38
N PRO A 66 -11.26 -3.85 -2.67
CA PRO A 66 -10.27 -4.83 -3.12
C PRO A 66 -8.88 -4.51 -2.55
N LEU A 67 -8.11 -5.57 -2.28
CA LEU A 67 -6.79 -5.45 -1.65
C LEU A 67 -5.82 -4.55 -2.44
N ASP A 68 -5.82 -4.64 -3.77
CA ASP A 68 -5.00 -3.78 -4.63
C ASP A 68 -5.31 -2.29 -4.42
N ALA A 69 -6.59 -1.95 -4.26
CA ALA A 69 -6.98 -0.57 -3.98
C ALA A 69 -6.55 -0.13 -2.58
N LEU A 70 -6.56 -1.02 -1.58
CA LEU A 70 -6.04 -0.72 -0.24
C LEU A 70 -4.53 -0.45 -0.27
N TRP A 71 -3.77 -1.22 -1.06
CA TRP A 71 -2.34 -0.97 -1.30
C TRP A 71 -2.10 0.38 -1.98
N SER A 72 -2.88 0.71 -3.03
CA SER A 72 -2.82 2.03 -3.67
C SER A 72 -3.12 3.16 -2.69
N ILE A 73 -4.19 3.05 -1.90
CA ILE A 73 -4.55 4.05 -0.88
C ILE A 73 -3.41 4.22 0.14
N ALA A 74 -2.84 3.12 0.64
CA ALA A 74 -1.76 3.18 1.61
C ALA A 74 -0.49 3.81 1.03
N HIS A 75 -0.20 3.59 -0.26
CA HIS A 75 0.97 4.14 -0.92
C HIS A 75 0.81 5.63 -1.23
N GLU A 76 -0.32 6.00 -1.82
CA GLU A 76 -0.56 7.33 -2.39
C GLU A 76 -1.06 8.34 -1.35
N ARG A 77 -1.78 7.88 -0.32
CA ARG A 77 -2.48 8.75 0.65
C ARG A 77 -2.11 8.42 2.10
N PRO A 78 -0.97 8.91 2.60
CA PRO A 78 -0.53 8.64 3.97
C PRO A 78 -1.55 9.07 5.03
N GLU A 79 -2.35 10.11 4.77
CA GLU A 79 -3.44 10.59 5.62
C GLU A 79 -4.58 9.57 5.81
N LEU A 80 -4.73 8.64 4.86
CA LEU A 80 -5.78 7.63 4.89
C LEU A 80 -5.35 6.29 5.52
N ARG A 81 -4.05 6.07 5.75
CA ARG A 81 -3.53 4.82 6.32
C ARG A 81 -4.18 4.44 7.66
N GLN A 82 -4.51 5.44 8.49
CA GLN A 82 -5.19 5.21 9.76
C GLN A 82 -6.55 4.52 9.62
N TRP A 83 -7.24 4.76 8.49
CA TRP A 83 -8.54 4.18 8.18
C TRP A 83 -8.40 2.76 7.63
N VAL A 84 -7.33 2.48 6.87
CA VAL A 84 -7.02 1.13 6.40
C VAL A 84 -6.78 0.15 7.56
N ILE A 85 -6.24 0.63 8.70
CA ILE A 85 -6.06 -0.18 9.92
C ILE A 85 -7.38 -0.72 10.45
N ALA A 86 -8.47 0.02 10.29
CA ALA A 86 -9.81 -0.39 10.72
C ALA A 86 -10.50 -1.32 9.71
N ASN A 87 -9.91 -1.56 8.53
CA ASN A 87 -10.47 -2.43 7.52
C ASN A 87 -10.24 -3.90 7.89
N THR A 88 -11.33 -4.65 8.11
CA THR A 88 -11.26 -6.07 8.48
C THR A 88 -10.72 -6.98 7.38
N SER A 89 -10.73 -6.52 6.12
CA SER A 89 -10.17 -7.24 4.97
C SER A 89 -8.68 -6.93 4.74
N ALA A 90 -8.07 -6.03 5.52
CA ALA A 90 -6.66 -5.71 5.39
C ALA A 90 -5.78 -6.90 5.79
N THR A 91 -4.81 -7.25 4.94
CA THR A 91 -3.89 -8.36 5.23
C THR A 91 -2.82 -7.93 6.25
N PRO A 92 -2.26 -8.89 7.03
CA PRO A 92 -1.18 -8.58 7.96
C PRO A 92 0.03 -7.93 7.30
N GLU A 93 0.38 -8.30 6.05
CA GLU A 93 1.50 -7.69 5.31
C GLU A 93 1.25 -6.21 5.02
N LEU A 94 0.00 -5.86 4.68
CA LEU A 94 -0.39 -4.46 4.46
C LEU A 94 -0.35 -3.66 5.76
N LEU A 95 -0.84 -4.24 6.86
CA LEU A 95 -0.80 -3.60 8.18
C LEU A 95 0.65 -3.41 8.66
N GLU A 96 1.52 -4.38 8.42
CA GLU A 96 2.95 -4.28 8.72
C GLU A 96 3.61 -3.17 7.90
N TYR A 97 3.34 -3.11 6.59
CA TYR A 97 3.80 -2.01 5.75
C TYR A 97 3.36 -0.66 6.30
N ILE A 98 2.08 -0.50 6.67
CA ILE A 98 1.55 0.74 7.25
C ILE A 98 2.25 1.08 8.57
N ALA A 99 2.48 0.10 9.44
CA ALA A 99 3.16 0.29 10.70
C ALA A 99 4.60 0.81 10.51
N GLN A 100 5.30 0.29 9.49
CA GLN A 100 6.67 0.71 9.14
C GLN A 100 6.68 2.07 8.43
N ALA A 101 5.77 2.29 7.48
CA ALA A 101 5.68 3.52 6.70
C ALA A 101 5.15 4.71 7.52
N GLY A 102 4.40 4.43 8.59
CA GLY A 102 3.82 5.42 9.48
C GLY A 102 2.73 6.26 8.81
N GLY A 103 2.39 7.38 9.44
CA GLY A 103 1.33 8.29 8.99
C GLY A 103 0.66 8.99 10.18
N PRO A 104 -0.18 10.00 9.94
CA PRO A 104 -0.96 10.61 11.01
C PRO A 104 -1.81 9.55 11.70
N ASN A 105 -1.77 9.52 13.04
CA ASN A 105 -2.51 8.61 13.91
C ASN A 105 -2.26 7.10 13.74
N VAL A 106 -1.44 6.65 12.79
CA VAL A 106 -1.17 5.22 12.53
C VAL A 106 -0.71 4.48 13.79
N ALA A 107 0.27 5.02 14.52
CA ALA A 107 0.77 4.40 15.75
C ALA A 107 -0.30 4.30 16.85
N ARG A 108 -1.22 5.28 16.91
CA ARG A 108 -2.34 5.25 17.86
C ARG A 108 -3.36 4.19 17.47
N CYS A 109 -3.77 4.15 16.20
CA CYS A 109 -4.73 3.18 15.70
C CYS A 109 -4.20 1.74 15.83
N MET A 110 -2.93 1.48 15.50
CA MET A 110 -2.34 0.14 15.67
C MET A 110 -2.35 -0.30 17.12
N ARG A 111 -2.06 0.59 18.07
CA ARG A 111 -2.13 0.24 19.49
C ARG A 111 -3.54 -0.18 19.88
N ILE A 112 -4.56 0.58 19.47
CA ILE A 112 -5.97 0.27 19.74
C ILE A 112 -6.36 -1.09 19.14
N LEU A 113 -5.97 -1.34 17.88
CA LEU A 113 -6.24 -2.61 17.20
C LEU A 113 -5.62 -3.79 17.98
N LEU A 114 -4.33 -3.69 18.34
CA LEU A 114 -3.62 -4.76 19.05
C LEU A 114 -4.16 -4.99 20.47
N ASP A 115 -4.54 -3.93 21.19
CA ASP A 115 -5.17 -4.01 22.51
C ASP A 115 -6.52 -4.76 22.44
N SER A 116 -7.28 -4.50 21.39
CA SER A 116 -8.56 -5.17 21.11
C SER A 116 -8.41 -6.67 20.78
N LEU A 117 -7.24 -7.11 20.32
CA LEU A 117 -6.96 -8.52 20.01
C LEU A 117 -6.42 -9.32 21.20
N GLY A 118 -5.89 -8.64 22.22
CA GLY A 118 -5.30 -9.26 23.41
C GLY A 118 -6.22 -9.34 24.63
N SER A 119 -7.46 -8.84 24.52
CA SER A 119 -8.49 -8.86 25.55
C SER A 119 -9.47 -10.01 25.32
#